data_AF-A0A821TS14-F1
#
_entry.id   AF-A0A821TS14-F1
#
_cell.length_a   1.000
_cell.length_b   1.000
_cell.length_c   1.000
_cell.angle_alpha   90.00
_cell.angle_beta   90.00
_cell.angle_gamma   90.00
#
_symmetry.space_group_name_H-M   'P 1'
#
loop_
_entity.id
_entity.type
_entity.pdbx_description
1 polymer ?
#
loop_
_entity_poly.entity_id
_entity_poly.type
_entity_poly.pdbx_seq_one_letter_code
_entity_poly.pdbx_strand_id
1 'polypeptide(L)'
;MISHLSVVNYNKTFQLYENNIITITILPQFSIVNQNEIDSSFMYTQLLKEILIEIEYDVTAKEQFIDYVHNFYANNEIQLNAINEFKHTYEHYSPIWWYTKELFIYSILNRVLRIQDIDIIMKMGFFIQDFHQQIKKIHSMTKHSNHISLHGNNEKEIFFSMHTIFRIDEINQTNNRFWNVKLTMTNDNDEQLKCLTKYIRNEIGGETEYHRLD
;
A
#
# COMPACT_ATOMS: atom_id res chain seq x y z
N MET A 1 -1.48 1.58 1.26
CA MET A 1 -0.98 2.58 0.30
C MET A 1 0.02 1.94 -0.66
N ILE A 2 -0.44 1.21 -1.68
CA ILE A 2 0.43 0.62 -2.70
C ILE A 2 0.58 1.67 -3.80
N SER A 3 1.77 2.26 -3.95
CA SER A 3 2.03 3.12 -5.10
C SER A 3 2.38 2.24 -6.30
N HIS A 4 1.53 2.33 -7.32
CA HIS A 4 1.84 1.92 -8.67
C HIS A 4 2.56 3.10 -9.33
N LEU A 5 3.87 2.97 -9.51
CA LEU A 5 4.64 3.88 -10.37
C LEU A 5 4.91 3.10 -11.67
N SER A 6 4.07 3.33 -12.67
CA SER A 6 4.41 2.97 -14.04
C SER A 6 5.42 3.98 -14.55
N VAL A 7 6.59 3.50 -14.97
CA VAL A 7 7.41 4.25 -15.93
C VAL A 7 6.68 4.19 -17.26
N VAL A 8 5.66 5.05 -17.40
CA VAL A 8 4.84 5.13 -18.62
C VAL A 8 5.71 5.67 -19.74
N ASN A 9 5.95 4.83 -20.74
CA ASN A 9 6.35 5.31 -22.06
C ASN A 9 5.12 6.03 -22.63
N TYR A 10 5.23 7.36 -22.75
CA TYR A 10 4.18 8.25 -23.25
C TYR A 10 3.59 7.71 -24.55
N ASN A 11 2.32 7.24 -24.52
CA ASN A 11 1.33 7.50 -25.59
C ASN A 11 -0.05 6.82 -25.47
N LYS A 12 -0.40 6.05 -24.44
CA LYS A 12 -1.80 5.58 -24.29
C LYS A 12 -2.22 5.51 -22.82
N THR A 13 -3.46 5.90 -22.54
CA THR A 13 -4.23 5.75 -21.28
C THR A 13 -4.27 6.94 -20.29
N PHE A 14 -4.38 8.18 -20.77
CA PHE A 14 -4.66 9.34 -19.89
C PHE A 14 -6.14 9.47 -19.46
N GLN A 15 -7.06 8.60 -19.87
CA GLN A 15 -8.51 8.81 -19.68
C GLN A 15 -9.19 7.97 -18.58
N LEU A 16 -8.51 7.05 -17.91
CA LEU A 16 -9.11 6.21 -16.85
C LEU A 16 -8.71 6.61 -15.42
N TYR A 17 -7.79 7.56 -15.25
CA TYR A 17 -7.14 7.84 -13.95
C TYR A 17 -7.70 9.04 -13.16
N GLU A 18 -8.63 9.83 -13.72
CA GLU A 18 -9.12 11.05 -13.04
C GLU A 18 -9.87 10.77 -11.72
N ASN A 19 -10.48 9.59 -11.55
CA ASN A 19 -11.16 9.23 -10.31
C ASN A 19 -10.25 8.58 -9.25
N ASN A 20 -8.96 8.42 -9.57
CA ASN A 20 -7.96 7.78 -8.72
C ASN A 20 -6.84 8.71 -8.26
N ILE A 21 -7.15 9.99 -8.02
CA ILE A 21 -6.20 10.92 -7.41
C ILE A 21 -5.84 10.40 -6.01
N ILE A 22 -4.57 10.04 -5.84
CA ILE A 22 -3.98 9.51 -4.61
C ILE A 22 -3.78 10.66 -3.62
N THR A 23 -4.24 10.52 -2.38
CA THR A 23 -3.92 11.45 -1.30
C THR A 23 -2.45 11.26 -0.91
N ILE A 24 -1.61 12.27 -1.17
CA ILE A 24 -0.21 12.30 -0.72
C ILE A 24 -0.16 13.12 0.57
N THR A 25 0.23 12.50 1.68
CA THR A 25 0.52 13.23 2.93
C THR A 25 1.97 13.70 2.91
N ILE A 26 2.20 15.01 2.89
CA ILE A 26 3.53 15.61 2.96
C ILE A 26 3.83 15.94 4.43
N LEU A 27 4.87 15.33 4.99
CA LEU A 27 5.34 15.66 6.33
C LEU A 27 6.48 16.70 6.25
N PRO A 28 6.47 17.76 7.09
CA PRO A 28 7.57 18.70 7.14
C PRO A 28 8.85 18.03 7.63
N GLN A 29 10.00 18.53 7.20
CA GLN A 29 11.30 17.99 7.59
C GLN A 29 11.50 18.20 9.10
N PHE A 30 11.53 17.10 9.86
CA PHE A 30 11.63 17.13 11.31
C PHE A 30 12.92 17.82 11.76
N SER A 31 12.78 18.85 12.58
CA SER A 31 13.79 19.13 13.60
C SER A 31 13.48 18.22 14.79
N ILE A 32 14.50 17.57 15.36
CA ILE A 32 14.40 16.60 16.47
C ILE A 32 13.71 17.21 17.72
N VAL A 33 13.46 18.52 17.71
CA VAL A 33 13.02 19.32 18.86
C VAL A 33 11.50 19.31 19.04
N ASN A 34 10.67 18.97 18.04
CA ASN A 34 9.20 19.01 18.19
C ASN A 34 8.48 17.80 17.55
N GLN A 35 8.63 16.62 18.16
CA GLN A 35 7.98 15.37 17.75
C GLN A 35 6.45 15.37 17.89
N ASN A 36 5.88 16.37 18.58
CA ASN A 36 4.44 16.54 18.81
C ASN A 36 3.67 17.16 17.62
N GLU A 37 4.36 17.54 16.54
CA GLU A 37 3.75 18.16 15.36
C GLU A 37 3.46 17.17 14.21
N ILE A 38 3.71 15.87 14.43
CA ILE A 38 3.39 14.84 13.45
C ILE A 38 1.88 14.64 13.40
N ASP A 39 1.32 14.64 12.19
CA ASP A 39 -0.07 14.24 12.01
C ASP A 39 -0.27 12.82 12.54
N SER A 40 -1.13 12.68 13.55
CA SER A 40 -1.54 11.40 14.13
C SER A 40 -1.93 10.36 13.08
N SER A 41 -2.44 10.77 11.91
CA SER A 41 -2.77 9.89 10.79
C SER A 41 -1.57 9.07 10.32
N PHE A 42 -0.36 9.65 10.33
CA PHE A 42 0.86 8.95 9.99
C PHE A 42 1.15 7.81 10.97
N MET A 43 0.98 8.09 12.26
CA MET A 43 1.22 7.16 13.36
C MET A 43 0.27 5.96 13.24
N TYR A 44 -1.01 6.22 13.00
CA TYR A 44 -2.02 5.18 12.79
C TYR A 44 -1.72 4.33 11.57
N THR A 45 -1.29 4.92 10.45
CA THR A 45 -0.96 4.15 9.24
C THR A 45 0.26 3.25 9.42
N GLN A 46 1.26 3.69 10.19
CA GLN A 46 2.44 2.89 10.48
C GLN A 46 2.10 1.71 11.39
N LEU A 47 1.35 1.94 12.47
CA LEU A 47 0.89 0.88 13.38
C LEU A 47 -0.04 -0.12 12.65
N LEU A 48 -0.98 0.39 11.85
CA LEU A 48 -1.89 -0.44 11.06
C LEU A 48 -1.12 -1.37 10.11
N LYS A 49 -0.07 -0.88 9.46
CA LYS A 49 0.78 -1.71 8.59
C LYS A 49 1.47 -2.83 9.38
N GLU A 50 2.02 -2.52 10.55
CA GLU A 50 2.69 -3.52 11.39
C GLU A 50 1.68 -4.61 11.80
N ILE A 51 0.50 -4.21 12.29
CA ILE A 51 -0.61 -5.11 12.63
C ILE A 51 -0.99 -5.99 11.43
N LEU A 52 -1.23 -5.39 10.26
CA LEU A 52 -1.66 -6.12 9.06
C LEU A 52 -0.60 -7.13 8.58
N ILE A 53 0.68 -6.87 8.83
CA ILE A 53 1.77 -7.76 8.42
C ILE A 53 1.97 -8.88 9.45
N GLU A 54 1.77 -8.61 10.73
CA GLU A 54 2.03 -9.56 11.83
C GLU A 54 0.85 -10.47 12.13
N ILE A 55 -0.37 -10.02 11.89
CA ILE A 55 -1.57 -10.79 12.16
C ILE A 55 -1.62 -12.07 11.30
N GLU A 56 -2.06 -13.17 11.91
CA GLU A 56 -2.38 -14.40 11.21
C GLU A 56 -3.80 -14.32 10.66
N TYR A 57 -3.94 -14.46 9.34
CA TYR A 57 -5.25 -14.50 8.69
C TYR A 57 -5.72 -15.93 8.55
N ASP A 58 -6.93 -16.19 9.02
CA ASP A 58 -7.61 -17.46 8.79
C ASP A 58 -8.33 -17.46 7.42
N VAL A 59 -8.91 -18.61 7.08
CA VAL A 59 -9.69 -18.77 5.84
C VAL A 59 -10.91 -17.84 5.82
N THR A 60 -11.45 -17.51 6.99
CA THR A 60 -12.63 -16.64 7.17
C THR A 60 -12.39 -15.24 6.63
N ALA A 61 -11.18 -14.67 6.77
CA ALA A 61 -10.85 -13.34 6.25
C ALA A 61 -11.08 -13.22 4.74
N LYS A 62 -10.65 -14.23 3.97
CA LYS A 62 -10.86 -14.29 2.52
C LYS A 62 -12.34 -14.39 2.16
N GLU A 63 -13.09 -15.21 2.88
CA GLU A 63 -14.53 -15.39 2.67
C GLU A 63 -15.30 -14.08 2.92
N GLN A 64 -15.03 -13.41 4.04
CA GLN A 64 -15.62 -12.11 4.38
C GLN A 64 -15.30 -11.03 3.35
N PHE A 65 -14.08 -11.03 2.82
CA PHE A 65 -13.70 -10.11 1.75
C PHE A 65 -14.48 -10.40 0.46
N ILE A 66 -14.61 -11.67 0.07
CA ILE A 66 -15.38 -12.09 -1.11
C ILE A 66 -16.84 -11.67 -0.98
N ASP A 67 -17.46 -11.89 0.18
CA ASP A 67 -18.85 -11.49 0.43
C ASP A 67 -19.01 -9.97 0.34
N TYR A 68 -18.06 -9.21 0.89
CA TYR A 68 -18.05 -7.76 0.77
C TYR A 68 -17.99 -7.30 -0.70
N VAL A 69 -17.05 -7.82 -1.50
CA VAL A 69 -16.91 -7.37 -2.91
C VAL A 69 -18.06 -7.87 -3.79
N HIS A 70 -18.63 -9.04 -3.50
CA HIS A 70 -19.81 -9.55 -4.20
C HIS A 70 -21.01 -8.62 -4.00
N ASN A 71 -21.24 -8.15 -2.77
CA ASN A 71 -22.28 -7.17 -2.47
C ASN A 71 -21.97 -5.80 -3.08
N PHE A 72 -20.71 -5.35 -3.03
CA PHE A 72 -20.29 -4.07 -3.59
C PHE A 72 -20.50 -4.00 -5.12
N TYR A 73 -20.29 -5.11 -5.82
CA TYR A 73 -20.43 -5.23 -7.28
C TYR A 73 -21.69 -5.98 -7.72
N ALA A 74 -22.75 -6.02 -6.90
CA ALA A 74 -23.95 -6.83 -7.16
C ALA A 74 -24.58 -6.63 -8.55
N ASN A 75 -24.40 -5.45 -9.17
CA ASN A 75 -24.95 -5.11 -10.48
C ASN A 75 -23.90 -5.10 -11.61
N ASN A 76 -22.71 -5.67 -11.40
CA ASN A 76 -21.61 -5.66 -12.37
C ASN A 76 -21.15 -7.09 -12.66
N GLU A 77 -21.75 -7.72 -13.68
CA GLU A 77 -21.44 -9.11 -14.08
C GLU A 77 -19.96 -9.35 -14.39
N ILE A 78 -19.27 -8.38 -14.98
CA ILE A 78 -17.83 -8.47 -15.29
C ILE A 78 -17.04 -8.64 -14.00
N GLN A 79 -17.32 -7.81 -13.00
CA GLN A 79 -16.66 -7.89 -11.70
C GLN A 79 -17.08 -9.14 -10.93
N LEU A 80 -18.35 -9.57 -10.99
CA LEU A 80 -18.80 -10.80 -10.35
C LEU A 80 -18.09 -12.04 -10.91
N ASN A 81 -17.91 -12.12 -12.23
CA ASN A 81 -17.14 -13.20 -12.86
C ASN A 81 -15.68 -13.19 -12.41
N ALA A 82 -15.06 -12.01 -12.33
CA ALA A 82 -13.72 -11.85 -11.81
C ALA A 82 -13.58 -12.23 -10.32
N ILE A 83 -14.59 -11.93 -9.49
CA ILE A 83 -14.65 -12.31 -8.07
C ILE A 83 -14.73 -13.84 -7.95
N ASN A 84 -15.57 -14.49 -8.76
CA ASN A 84 -15.67 -15.95 -8.78
C ASN A 84 -14.37 -16.61 -9.22
N GLU A 85 -13.71 -16.08 -10.25
CA GLU A 85 -12.38 -16.54 -10.66
C GLU A 85 -11.38 -16.41 -9.50
N PHE A 86 -11.30 -15.23 -8.87
CA PHE A 86 -10.44 -14.97 -7.71
C PHE A 86 -10.68 -15.96 -6.57
N LYS A 87 -11.94 -16.22 -6.23
CA LYS A 87 -12.32 -17.16 -5.16
C LYS A 87 -11.66 -18.52 -5.36
N HIS A 88 -11.73 -19.05 -6.58
CA HIS A 88 -11.30 -20.42 -6.89
C HIS A 88 -9.83 -20.57 -7.27
N THR A 89 -9.22 -19.54 -7.87
CA THR A 89 -7.87 -19.65 -8.44
C THR A 89 -6.84 -18.76 -7.75
N TYR A 90 -7.18 -18.12 -6.62
CA TYR A 90 -6.27 -17.25 -5.87
C TYR A 90 -4.87 -17.86 -5.69
N GLU A 91 -4.80 -19.10 -5.16
CA GLU A 91 -3.56 -19.82 -4.87
C GLU A 91 -2.72 -20.18 -6.11
N HIS A 92 -3.32 -20.14 -7.30
CA HIS A 92 -2.64 -20.51 -8.55
C HIS A 92 -1.89 -19.34 -9.18
N TYR A 93 -2.20 -18.12 -8.78
CA TYR A 93 -1.59 -16.90 -9.30
C TYR A 93 -0.99 -16.08 -8.18
N SER A 94 0.01 -15.27 -8.53
CA SER A 94 0.63 -14.41 -7.54
C SER A 94 -0.26 -13.20 -7.19
N PRO A 95 -0.20 -12.66 -5.96
CA PRO A 95 -0.92 -11.44 -5.58
C PRO A 95 -0.71 -10.26 -6.54
N ILE A 96 0.51 -10.08 -7.07
CA ILE A 96 0.82 -9.04 -8.06
C ILE A 96 0.03 -9.21 -9.34
N TRP A 97 -0.16 -10.46 -9.78
CA TRP A 97 -0.99 -10.75 -10.95
C TRP A 97 -2.43 -10.31 -10.70
N TRP A 98 -2.99 -10.63 -9.53
CA TRP A 98 -4.34 -10.19 -9.16
C TRP A 98 -4.49 -8.67 -9.02
N TYR A 99 -3.43 -8.01 -8.54
CA TYR A 99 -3.42 -6.55 -8.40
C TYR A 99 -3.30 -5.82 -9.75
N THR A 100 -2.54 -6.37 -10.69
CA THR A 100 -2.31 -5.74 -12.00
C THR A 100 -3.33 -6.14 -13.05
N LYS A 101 -4.11 -7.19 -12.80
CA LYS A 101 -5.27 -7.51 -13.63
C LYS A 101 -6.30 -6.40 -13.43
N GLU A 102 -6.76 -5.77 -14.51
CA GLU A 102 -7.71 -4.63 -14.52
C GLU A 102 -9.09 -5.00 -13.93
N LEU A 103 -9.15 -5.31 -12.64
CA LEU A 103 -10.29 -5.91 -11.94
C LEU A 103 -10.51 -5.27 -10.56
N PHE A 104 -11.49 -5.82 -9.83
CA PHE A 104 -11.93 -5.32 -8.54
C PHE A 104 -10.82 -5.17 -7.50
N ILE A 105 -9.78 -6.00 -7.50
CA ILE A 105 -8.71 -5.98 -6.48
C ILE A 105 -8.00 -4.62 -6.46
N TYR A 106 -7.50 -4.15 -7.61
CA TYR A 106 -6.86 -2.83 -7.72
C TYR A 106 -7.79 -1.72 -7.24
N SER A 107 -9.04 -1.74 -7.72
CA SER A 107 -10.03 -0.70 -7.48
C SER A 107 -10.42 -0.62 -6.00
N ILE A 108 -10.70 -1.77 -5.38
CA ILE A 108 -11.10 -1.83 -3.97
C ILE A 108 -9.92 -1.51 -3.07
N LEU A 109 -8.75 -2.11 -3.30
CA LEU A 109 -7.58 -1.89 -2.45
C LEU A 109 -7.20 -0.40 -2.41
N ASN A 110 -7.10 0.25 -3.58
CA ASN A 110 -6.74 1.67 -3.64
C ASN A 110 -7.84 2.58 -3.07
N ARG A 111 -9.12 2.20 -3.22
CA ARG A 111 -10.23 2.93 -2.61
C ARG A 111 -10.20 2.85 -1.09
N VAL A 112 -10.14 1.64 -0.51
CA VAL A 112 -10.26 1.44 0.95
C VAL A 112 -9.10 2.08 1.69
N LEU A 113 -7.91 2.09 1.08
CA LEU A 113 -6.74 2.78 1.63
C LEU A 113 -6.87 4.29 1.59
N ARG A 114 -7.60 4.86 0.62
CA ARG A 114 -7.85 6.30 0.52
C ARG A 114 -8.84 6.78 1.57
N ILE A 115 -9.90 6.00 1.81
CA ILE A 115 -10.92 6.32 2.81
C ILE A 115 -10.57 5.83 4.21
N GLN A 116 -9.47 5.10 4.36
CA GLN A 116 -9.01 4.51 5.62
C GLN A 116 -10.07 3.64 6.32
N ASP A 117 -10.83 2.86 5.53
CA ASP A 117 -11.87 1.97 6.07
C ASP A 117 -11.22 0.73 6.70
N ILE A 118 -11.04 0.77 8.02
CA ILE A 118 -10.35 -0.26 8.80
C ILE A 118 -11.05 -1.61 8.64
N ASP A 119 -12.39 -1.64 8.64
CA ASP A 119 -13.16 -2.88 8.59
C ASP A 119 -12.94 -3.62 7.27
N ILE A 120 -12.79 -2.91 6.15
CA ILE A 120 -12.49 -3.53 4.86
C ILE A 120 -10.99 -3.80 4.73
N ILE A 121 -10.13 -2.90 5.22
CA ILE A 121 -8.67 -3.10 5.20
C ILE A 121 -8.29 -4.39 5.94
N MET A 122 -8.92 -4.68 7.09
CA MET A 122 -8.72 -5.92 7.82
C MET A 122 -9.19 -7.15 7.04
N LYS A 123 -10.35 -7.08 6.36
CA LYS A 123 -10.82 -8.17 5.48
C LYS A 123 -9.88 -8.40 4.29
N MET A 124 -9.27 -7.33 3.76
CA MET A 124 -8.25 -7.39 2.72
C MET A 124 -6.87 -7.78 3.24
N GLY A 125 -6.73 -7.96 4.55
CA GLY A 125 -5.43 -8.09 5.20
C GLY A 125 -4.62 -9.29 4.70
N PHE A 126 -5.26 -10.44 4.45
CA PHE A 126 -4.61 -11.62 3.85
C PHE A 126 -3.94 -11.26 2.51
N PHE A 127 -4.67 -10.55 1.64
CA PHE A 127 -4.17 -10.14 0.34
C PHE A 127 -3.05 -9.09 0.48
N ILE A 128 -3.22 -8.13 1.38
CA ILE A 128 -2.22 -7.09 1.66
C ILE A 128 -0.92 -7.72 2.17
N GLN A 129 -1.01 -8.72 3.04
CA GLN A 129 0.13 -9.47 3.58
C GLN A 129 0.83 -10.24 2.46
N ASP A 130 0.11 -11.06 1.69
CA ASP A 130 0.67 -11.82 0.57
C ASP A 130 1.34 -10.91 -0.48
N PHE A 131 0.65 -9.83 -0.84
CA PHE A 131 1.14 -8.83 -1.79
C PHE A 131 2.41 -8.14 -1.28
N HIS A 132 2.44 -7.77 0.00
CA HIS A 132 3.63 -7.19 0.64
C HIS A 132 4.82 -8.16 0.66
N GLN A 133 4.58 -9.43 1.00
CA GLN A 133 5.64 -10.45 0.97
C GLN A 133 6.16 -10.69 -0.44
N GLN A 134 5.27 -10.66 -1.45
CA GLN A 134 5.69 -10.76 -2.84
C GLN A 134 6.56 -9.57 -3.25
N ILE A 135 6.19 -8.33 -2.90
CA ILE A 135 7.02 -7.15 -3.15
C ILE A 135 8.39 -7.29 -2.49
N LYS A 136 8.45 -7.70 -1.21
CA LYS A 136 9.71 -7.96 -0.50
C LYS A 136 10.58 -8.98 -1.24
N LYS A 137 9.98 -10.09 -1.68
CA LYS A 137 10.66 -11.14 -2.44
C LYS A 137 11.22 -10.62 -3.77
N ILE A 138 10.47 -9.78 -4.47
CA ILE A 138 10.94 -9.15 -5.70
C ILE A 138 12.13 -8.24 -5.39
N HIS A 139 12.02 -7.30 -4.44
CA HIS A 139 13.11 -6.37 -4.13
C HIS A 139 14.37 -7.07 -3.60
N SER A 140 14.25 -8.19 -2.89
CA SER A 140 15.40 -8.99 -2.48
C SER A 140 16.09 -9.68 -3.67
N MET A 141 15.30 -10.15 -4.65
CA MET A 141 15.80 -10.75 -5.89
C MET A 141 16.33 -9.69 -6.89
N THR A 142 15.80 -8.48 -6.85
CA THR A 142 16.16 -7.37 -7.77
C THR A 142 17.52 -6.74 -7.42
N LYS A 143 18.19 -7.17 -6.34
CA LYS A 143 19.65 -6.98 -6.22
C LYS A 143 20.43 -7.67 -7.34
N HIS A 144 19.81 -8.58 -8.12
CA HIS A 144 20.44 -9.27 -9.24
C HIS A 144 19.68 -9.37 -10.59
N SER A 145 18.36 -9.18 -10.75
CA SER A 145 17.70 -9.17 -12.09
C SER A 145 16.21 -8.76 -12.13
N ASN A 146 15.74 -8.45 -13.35
CA ASN A 146 14.55 -7.69 -13.78
C ASN A 146 13.15 -8.39 -13.79
N HIS A 147 12.11 -7.55 -13.57
CA HIS A 147 10.69 -7.49 -14.04
C HIS A 147 9.71 -8.69 -13.92
N ILE A 148 8.61 -8.52 -13.15
CA ILE A 148 7.52 -9.50 -12.92
C ILE A 148 6.12 -8.83 -12.97
N SER A 149 5.86 -7.92 -13.91
CA SER A 149 4.51 -7.35 -14.13
C SER A 149 3.73 -8.10 -15.22
N LEU A 150 2.39 -8.03 -15.15
CA LEU A 150 1.46 -8.63 -16.13
C LEU A 150 1.68 -8.14 -17.57
N HIS A 151 2.23 -6.94 -17.73
CA HIS A 151 2.49 -6.32 -19.04
C HIS A 151 3.87 -6.67 -19.64
N GLY A 152 4.62 -7.58 -19.00
CA GLY A 152 5.91 -8.03 -19.50
C GLY A 152 6.89 -6.86 -19.74
N ASN A 153 7.88 -7.08 -20.61
CA ASN A 153 8.96 -6.13 -20.89
C ASN A 153 8.52 -4.75 -21.45
N ASN A 154 7.23 -4.54 -21.72
CA ASN A 154 6.72 -3.30 -22.30
C ASN A 154 6.48 -2.21 -21.25
N GLU A 155 6.22 -2.58 -20.00
CA GLU A 155 6.00 -1.63 -18.91
C GLU A 155 6.92 -1.95 -17.72
N LYS A 156 7.84 -1.03 -17.42
CA LYS A 156 8.69 -1.12 -16.24
C LYS A 156 7.92 -0.61 -15.03
N GLU A 157 7.04 -1.46 -14.52
CA GLU A 157 6.30 -1.18 -13.30
C GLU A 157 7.20 -1.35 -12.07
N ILE A 158 7.14 -0.38 -11.18
CA ILE A 158 7.79 -0.45 -9.86
C ILE A 158 6.68 -0.47 -8.82
N PHE A 159 6.66 -1.53 -8.02
CA PHE A 159 5.72 -1.69 -6.90
C PHE A 159 6.36 -1.30 -5.59
N PHE A 160 5.63 -0.50 -4.84
CA PHE A 160 5.96 -0.20 -3.45
C PHE A 160 4.91 -0.81 -2.53
N SER A 161 5.38 -1.36 -1.41
CA SER A 161 4.53 -1.87 -0.36
C SER A 161 3.65 -0.77 0.24
N MET A 162 2.62 -1.21 0.95
CA MET A 162 1.82 -0.30 1.76
C MET A 162 2.68 0.57 2.69
N HIS A 163 2.40 1.88 2.70
CA HIS A 163 3.07 2.90 3.52
C HIS A 163 4.59 2.91 3.32
N THR A 164 5.03 2.80 2.06
CA THR A 164 6.40 3.19 1.71
C THR A 164 6.52 4.69 1.83
N ILE A 165 7.52 5.12 2.59
CA ILE A 165 7.81 6.52 2.86
C ILE A 165 8.95 6.95 1.93
N PHE A 166 8.84 8.18 1.43
CA PHE A 166 9.87 8.81 0.62
C PHE A 166 10.23 10.15 1.24
N ARG A 167 11.53 10.45 1.27
CA ARG A 167 12.03 11.80 1.48
C ARG A 167 12.01 12.52 0.14
N ILE A 168 11.45 13.73 0.14
CA ILE A 168 11.60 14.65 -0.98
C ILE A 168 12.95 15.34 -0.83
N ASP A 169 13.86 15.08 -1.77
CA ASP A 169 15.20 15.68 -1.74
C ASP A 169 15.20 17.01 -2.49
N GLU A 170 14.58 17.05 -3.67
CA GLU A 170 14.58 18.23 -4.54
C GLU A 170 13.25 18.34 -5.28
N ILE A 171 12.76 19.57 -5.45
CA ILE A 171 11.60 19.89 -6.29
C ILE A 171 12.05 20.98 -7.26
N ASN A 172 12.07 20.67 -8.55
CA ASN A 172 12.52 21.58 -9.61
C ASN A 172 11.44 21.70 -10.68
N GLN A 173 11.12 22.92 -11.11
CA GLN A 173 10.17 23.12 -12.20
C GLN A 173 10.90 23.07 -13.56
N THR A 174 10.37 22.29 -14.50
CA THR A 174 10.85 22.25 -15.89
C THR A 174 9.84 22.92 -16.82
N ASN A 175 10.33 23.91 -17.58
CA ASN A 175 9.60 24.64 -18.63
C ASN A 175 8.19 25.11 -18.24
N ASN A 176 8.01 25.58 -17.00
CA ASN A 176 6.78 26.13 -16.42
C ASN A 176 5.53 25.22 -16.38
N ARG A 177 5.59 23.97 -16.86
CA ARG A 177 4.43 23.05 -16.91
C ARG A 177 4.64 21.74 -16.17
N PHE A 178 5.89 21.39 -15.86
CA PHE A 178 6.21 20.13 -15.21
C PHE A 178 7.02 20.37 -13.94
N TRP A 179 6.80 19.51 -12.95
CA TRP A 179 7.57 19.46 -11.72
C TRP A 179 8.36 18.15 -11.72
N ASN A 180 9.68 18.27 -11.60
CA ASN A 180 10.55 17.15 -11.33
C ASN A 180 10.76 17.07 -9.82
N VAL A 181 10.35 15.96 -9.21
CA VAL A 181 10.51 15.71 -7.78
C VAL A 181 11.47 14.54 -7.61
N LYS A 182 12.61 14.80 -6.97
CA LYS A 182 13.56 13.77 -6.60
C LYS A 182 13.16 13.18 -5.27
N LEU A 183 12.89 11.88 -5.28
CA LEU A 183 12.44 11.11 -4.11
C LEU A 183 13.49 10.07 -3.75
N THR A 184 13.84 10.00 -2.47
CA THR A 184 14.62 8.89 -1.90
C THR A 184 13.70 8.04 -1.03
N MET A 185 13.61 6.75 -1.32
CA MET A 185 12.87 5.81 -0.47
C MET A 185 13.58 5.71 0.88
N THR A 186 12.85 6.00 1.95
CA THR A 186 13.35 5.74 3.30
C THR A 186 13.28 4.24 3.56
N ASN A 187 14.35 3.65 4.10
CA ASN A 187 14.36 2.24 4.44
C ASN A 187 14.23 2.05 5.96
N ASP A 188 14.15 0.80 6.41
CA ASP A 188 14.11 0.45 7.83
C ASP A 188 15.36 0.94 8.60
N ASN A 189 16.39 1.44 7.91
CA ASN A 189 17.59 2.04 8.48
C ASN A 189 17.55 3.57 8.58
N ASP A 190 16.45 4.22 8.20
CA ASP A 190 16.29 5.67 8.40
C ASP A 190 16.17 5.98 9.91
N GLU A 191 17.21 6.62 10.45
CA GLU A 191 17.31 6.91 11.89
C GLU A 191 16.19 7.83 12.40
N GLN A 192 15.62 8.69 11.55
CA GLN A 192 14.49 9.54 11.94
C GLN A 192 13.23 8.70 12.09
N LEU A 193 12.96 7.80 11.15
CA LEU A 193 11.82 6.88 11.24
C LEU A 193 11.97 5.90 12.40
N LYS A 194 13.18 5.36 12.64
CA LYS A 194 13.43 4.51 13.81
C LYS A 194 13.19 5.24 15.13
N CYS A 195 13.74 6.43 15.28
CA CYS A 195 13.56 7.25 16.47
C CYS A 195 12.07 7.54 16.70
N LEU A 196 11.37 7.93 15.64
CA LEU A 196 9.94 8.16 15.69
C LEU A 196 9.20 6.89 16.13
N THR A 197 9.28 5.78 15.38
CA THR A 197 8.59 4.53 15.71
C THR A 197 8.89 4.06 17.14
N LYS A 198 10.13 4.21 17.63
CA LYS A 198 10.49 3.90 19.01
C LYS A 198 9.79 4.82 20.02
N TYR A 199 9.74 6.12 19.75
CA TYR A 199 9.01 7.08 20.57
C TYR A 199 7.52 6.73 20.65
N ILE A 200 6.87 6.45 19.50
CA ILE A 200 5.46 6.01 19.45
C ILE A 200 5.23 4.80 20.36
N ARG A 201 6.09 3.79 20.24
CA ARG A 201 5.97 2.55 21.03
C ARG A 201 6.16 2.81 22.52
N ASN A 202 7.06 3.71 22.90
CA ASN A 202 7.24 4.07 24.31
C ASN A 202 6.04 4.83 24.88
N GLU A 203 5.43 5.72 24.11
CA GLU A 203 4.22 6.46 24.53
C GLU A 203 3.00 5.54 24.63
N ILE A 204 2.81 4.64 23.66
CA ILE A 204 1.67 3.70 23.66
C ILE A 204 1.90 2.56 24.66
N GLY A 205 3.15 2.11 24.80
CA GLY A 205 3.58 1.01 25.68
C GLY A 205 3.98 1.45 27.08
N GLY A 206 3.64 2.67 27.51
CA GLY A 206 3.96 3.17 28.85
C GLY A 206 3.50 2.23 29.97
N GLU A 207 4.45 1.90 30.86
CA GLU A 207 4.35 1.08 32.09
C GLU A 207 3.18 0.08 32.19
N THR A 208 3.49 -1.17 31.82
CA THR A 208 2.87 -2.44 32.22
C THR A 208 1.60 -2.91 31.48
N GLU A 209 1.75 -4.09 30.86
CA GLU A 209 0.73 -4.98 30.28
C GLU A 209 -0.39 -5.44 31.24
N TYR A 210 -0.54 -4.88 32.45
CA TYR A 210 -1.49 -5.40 33.45
C TYR A 210 -2.31 -4.35 34.24
N HIS A 211 -2.18 -3.05 33.97
CA HIS A 211 -2.88 -2.02 34.79
C HIS A 211 -3.97 -1.21 34.07
N ARG A 212 -4.56 -1.75 32.99
CA ARG A 212 -5.69 -1.10 32.30
C ARG A 212 -6.95 -1.96 32.14
N LEU A 213 -7.00 -3.11 32.82
CA LEU A 213 -8.19 -3.95 32.95
C LEU A 213 -8.52 -4.14 34.43
N ASP A 214 -8.89 -3.04 35.09
CA ASP A 214 -9.65 -3.02 36.35
C ASP A 214 -10.61 -1.82 36.32
#